data_AF-A0A3D5JVN3-F1
#
_entry.id   AF-A0A3D5JVN3-F1
#
_cell.length_a   1.000
_cell.length_b   1.000
_cell.length_c   1.000
_cell.angle_alpha   90.00
_cell.angle_beta   90.00
_cell.angle_gamma   90.00
#
_symmetry.space_group_name_H-M   'P 1'
#
loop_
_entity.id
_entity.type
_entity.pdbx_description
1 polymer ?
#
loop_
_entity_poly.entity_id
_entity_poly.type
_entity_poly.pdbx_seq_one_letter_code
_entity_poly.pdbx_strand_id
1 'polypeptide(L)'
;MSSVCKIVSRIFLIIAVGLAAAWPSETTAQTSVQLEALKRLKNLDIEANPSLKKVVLSILEASKGKPAFVEIVRDFKLKEYEAELIRFAQAHPKDSTGVEAMRLALTEPGLKLISAAITGDDTKAALTTAQALANAQSPKGEPILLNTAKYDKKPLALRAAAVNGLAKSKTGAAALIKAAQAGELGADLNFTAGNALRSVRWKEISTAAAKLFPAPQGLGQALPPLAKLVAMKGDTANGEKVFFRPQSACATCHQVDGKGIDFGPKLSGIGTKLGKEALYLSILEPSAGISFGYEAWLLNLKNGAEALGVITSSTDAEVTLRVPGGISTTHKTADIESRTQLPTSIMPPGLQATMTPQELVDMITYLASLKQAKP
;
A
#
# COMPACT_ATOMS: atom_id res chain seq x y z
N MET A 1 -0.52 -23.15 47.79
CA MET A 1 -0.26 -22.21 46.67
C MET A 1 -1.12 -22.41 45.41
N SER A 2 -2.04 -23.41 45.33
CA SER A 2 -2.90 -23.58 44.12
C SER A 2 -4.33 -23.03 44.23
N SER A 3 -4.79 -22.63 45.42
CA SER A 3 -6.17 -22.14 45.62
C SER A 3 -6.34 -20.62 45.49
N VAL A 4 -5.27 -19.84 45.67
CA VAL A 4 -5.34 -18.36 45.62
C VAL A 4 -5.40 -17.84 44.17
N CYS A 5 -4.78 -18.55 43.21
CA CYS A 5 -4.76 -18.14 41.80
C CYS A 5 -6.12 -18.35 41.09
N LYS A 6 -6.91 -19.36 41.51
CA LYS A 6 -8.26 -19.60 40.97
C LYS A 6 -9.30 -18.59 41.48
N ILE A 7 -9.06 -17.97 42.63
CA ILE A 7 -9.96 -16.98 43.23
C ILE A 7 -9.81 -15.62 42.55
N VAL A 8 -8.59 -15.20 42.17
CA VAL A 8 -8.37 -13.92 41.47
C VAL A 8 -8.94 -13.93 40.04
N SER A 9 -8.86 -15.06 39.33
CA SER A 9 -9.46 -15.23 38.00
C SER A 9 -11.00 -15.22 38.04
N ARG A 10 -11.62 -15.73 39.11
CA ARG A 10 -13.08 -15.68 39.31
C ARG A 10 -13.58 -14.31 39.77
N ILE A 11 -12.79 -13.56 40.55
CA ILE A 11 -13.18 -12.22 41.02
C ILE A 11 -13.20 -11.20 39.87
N PHE A 12 -12.28 -11.29 38.90
CA PHE A 12 -12.34 -10.45 37.70
C PHE A 12 -13.51 -10.78 36.76
N LEU A 13 -13.92 -12.05 36.71
CA LEU A 13 -15.08 -12.48 35.93
C LEU A 13 -16.40 -11.95 36.55
N ILE A 14 -16.47 -11.84 37.89
CA ILE A 14 -17.66 -11.35 38.59
C ILE A 14 -17.80 -9.83 38.48
N ILE A 15 -16.70 -9.07 38.44
CA ILE A 15 -16.76 -7.62 38.20
C ILE A 15 -17.18 -7.30 36.76
N ALA A 16 -16.78 -8.12 35.78
CA ALA A 16 -17.20 -7.93 34.38
C ALA A 16 -18.68 -8.31 34.13
N VAL A 17 -19.22 -9.30 34.85
CA VAL A 17 -20.60 -9.77 34.67
C VAL A 17 -21.61 -8.94 35.48
N GLY A 18 -21.20 -8.38 36.63
CA GLY A 18 -22.04 -7.52 37.47
C GLY A 18 -22.38 -6.15 36.86
N LEU A 19 -21.67 -5.73 35.81
CA LEU A 19 -21.93 -4.48 35.08
C LEU A 19 -22.94 -4.63 33.93
N ALA A 20 -23.47 -5.82 33.67
CA ALA A 20 -24.38 -6.08 32.56
C ALA A 20 -25.87 -5.81 32.89
N ALA A 21 -26.19 -5.44 34.14
CA ALA A 21 -27.56 -5.19 34.56
C ALA A 21 -27.86 -3.68 34.57
N ALA A 22 -28.57 -3.25 33.53
CA ALA A 22 -29.34 -2.00 33.42
C ALA A 22 -28.54 -0.69 33.32
N TRP A 23 -28.09 -0.30 32.11
CA TRP A 23 -27.77 1.10 31.81
C TRP A 23 -28.40 1.56 30.48
N PRO A 24 -29.22 2.63 30.48
CA PRO A 24 -29.70 3.29 29.27
C PRO A 24 -28.73 4.38 28.77
N SER A 25 -28.70 4.57 27.45
CA SER A 25 -28.00 5.58 26.62
C SER A 25 -26.45 5.58 26.61
N GLU A 26 -25.90 5.24 25.44
CA GLU A 26 -24.47 5.12 25.14
C GLU A 26 -23.78 6.50 25.05
N THR A 27 -22.79 6.74 25.91
CA THR A 27 -21.86 7.87 25.75
C THR A 27 -20.54 7.40 25.13
N THR A 28 -19.90 8.25 24.31
CA THR A 28 -18.62 7.96 23.63
C THR A 28 -17.50 7.54 24.60
N ALA A 29 -17.54 8.05 25.83
CA ALA A 29 -16.58 7.70 26.89
C ALA A 29 -16.76 6.25 27.38
N GLN A 30 -17.99 5.76 27.52
CA GLN A 30 -18.23 4.36 27.91
C GLN A 30 -17.79 3.36 26.85
N THR A 31 -18.03 3.66 25.57
CA THR A 31 -17.56 2.83 24.45
C THR A 31 -16.03 2.72 24.43
N SER A 32 -15.31 3.80 24.79
CA SER A 32 -13.84 3.80 24.85
C SER A 32 -13.29 2.92 25.98
N VAL A 33 -13.92 2.93 27.17
CA VAL A 33 -13.56 2.08 28.31
C VAL A 33 -13.84 0.61 28.00
N GLN A 34 -14.98 0.32 27.38
CA GLN A 34 -15.36 -1.03 26.97
C GLN A 34 -14.41 -1.58 25.89
N LEU A 35 -14.00 -0.76 24.92
CA LEU A 35 -13.04 -1.16 23.89
C LEU A 35 -11.67 -1.48 24.49
N GLU A 36 -11.21 -0.69 25.47
CA GLU A 36 -9.93 -0.92 26.13
C GLU A 36 -9.95 -2.17 27.03
N ALA A 37 -11.08 -2.43 27.72
CA ALA A 37 -11.29 -3.69 28.43
C ALA A 37 -11.31 -4.89 27.48
N LEU A 38 -11.96 -4.76 26.32
CA LEU A 38 -12.04 -5.80 25.29
C LEU A 38 -10.67 -6.12 24.69
N LYS A 39 -9.81 -5.10 24.51
CA LYS A 39 -8.41 -5.30 24.07
C LYS A 39 -7.57 -6.12 25.05
N ARG A 40 -7.97 -6.26 26.32
CA ARG A 40 -7.30 -7.15 27.29
C ARG A 40 -7.81 -8.58 27.23
N LEU A 41 -8.92 -8.82 26.54
CA LEU A 41 -9.63 -10.10 26.42
C LEU A 41 -9.47 -10.73 25.02
N LYS A 42 -8.46 -10.32 24.25
CA LYS A 42 -8.19 -10.81 22.88
C LYS A 42 -7.98 -12.32 22.87
N ASN A 43 -8.37 -12.98 21.77
CA ASN A 43 -8.24 -14.42 21.54
C ASN A 43 -9.02 -15.33 22.50
N LEU A 44 -9.98 -14.81 23.26
CA LEU A 44 -10.89 -15.65 24.02
C LEU A 44 -11.94 -16.28 23.11
N ASP A 45 -12.25 -17.54 23.38
CA ASP A 45 -13.40 -18.21 22.78
C ASP A 45 -14.69 -17.63 23.37
N ILE A 46 -15.35 -16.77 22.60
CA ILE A 46 -16.60 -16.14 23.01
C ILE A 46 -17.79 -17.10 22.93
N GLU A 47 -17.70 -18.18 22.15
CA GLU A 47 -18.77 -19.17 22.05
C GLU A 47 -18.95 -19.93 23.37
N ALA A 48 -17.86 -20.10 24.13
CA ALA A 48 -17.88 -20.68 25.47
C ALA A 48 -18.50 -19.75 26.54
N ASN A 49 -18.76 -18.47 26.25
CA ASN A 49 -19.31 -17.51 27.20
C ASN A 49 -20.38 -16.60 26.55
N PRO A 50 -21.67 -16.95 26.67
CA PRO A 50 -22.78 -16.21 26.05
C PRO A 50 -22.86 -14.74 26.46
N SER A 51 -22.55 -14.41 27.71
CA SER A 51 -22.54 -13.02 28.19
C SER A 51 -21.44 -12.20 27.54
N LEU A 52 -20.23 -12.77 27.44
CA LEU A 52 -19.12 -12.14 26.74
C LEU A 52 -19.42 -11.97 25.25
N LYS A 53 -19.96 -13.01 24.60
CA LYS A 53 -20.39 -12.96 23.20
C LYS A 53 -21.37 -11.80 22.95
N LYS A 54 -22.38 -11.64 23.81
CA LYS A 54 -23.35 -10.55 23.69
C LYS A 54 -22.68 -9.17 23.75
N VAL A 55 -21.74 -8.97 24.68
CA VAL A 55 -21.00 -7.70 24.82
C VAL A 55 -20.10 -7.46 23.60
N VAL A 56 -19.33 -8.46 23.17
CA VAL A 56 -18.44 -8.35 21.99
C VAL A 56 -19.25 -7.97 20.75
N LEU A 57 -20.37 -8.65 20.49
CA LEU A 57 -21.23 -8.39 19.34
C LEU A 57 -21.90 -7.00 19.41
N SER A 58 -22.30 -6.55 20.60
CA SER A 58 -22.85 -5.19 20.79
C SER A 58 -21.81 -4.11 20.45
N ILE A 59 -20.57 -4.27 20.93
CA ILE A 59 -19.49 -3.32 20.66
C ILE A 59 -19.08 -3.37 19.19
N LEU A 60 -19.05 -4.56 18.60
CA LEU A 60 -18.78 -4.75 17.18
C LEU A 60 -19.77 -3.95 16.33
N GLU A 61 -21.07 -4.04 16.64
CA GLU A 61 -22.12 -3.32 15.91
C GLU A 61 -21.94 -1.80 16.01
N ALA A 62 -21.71 -1.26 17.21
CA ALA A 62 -21.46 0.16 17.44
C ALA A 62 -20.15 0.67 16.80
N SER A 63 -19.25 -0.26 16.45
CA SER A 63 -17.95 0.03 15.85
C SER A 63 -17.95 0.01 14.32
N LYS A 64 -19.05 -0.40 13.66
CA LYS A 64 -19.13 -0.46 12.19
C LYS A 64 -18.64 0.82 11.52
N GLY A 65 -17.81 0.65 10.49
CA GLY A 65 -17.20 1.75 9.75
C GLY A 65 -15.99 2.42 10.46
N LYS A 66 -15.58 1.93 11.64
CA LYS A 66 -14.43 2.45 12.40
C LYS A 66 -13.30 1.41 12.47
N PRO A 67 -12.03 1.81 12.67
CA PRO A 67 -10.90 0.88 12.85
C PRO A 67 -11.14 -0.21 13.92
N ALA A 68 -11.81 0.16 15.01
CA ALA A 68 -12.17 -0.76 16.09
C ALA A 68 -12.96 -1.99 15.61
N PHE A 69 -13.80 -1.87 14.58
CA PHE A 69 -14.52 -3.00 14.00
C PHE A 69 -13.56 -4.07 13.48
N VAL A 70 -12.55 -3.64 12.71
CA VAL A 70 -11.55 -4.53 12.10
C VAL A 70 -10.73 -5.22 13.19
N GLU A 71 -10.34 -4.48 14.23
CA GLU A 71 -9.62 -5.02 15.38
C GLU A 71 -10.42 -6.09 16.12
N ILE A 72 -11.71 -5.86 16.37
CA ILE A 72 -12.59 -6.82 17.06
C ILE A 72 -12.76 -8.09 16.22
N VAL A 73 -13.02 -7.97 14.91
CA VAL A 73 -13.14 -9.12 14.01
C VAL A 73 -11.86 -9.95 14.01
N ARG A 74 -10.69 -9.30 13.95
CA ARG A 74 -9.37 -9.97 14.03
C ARG A 74 -9.17 -10.67 15.37
N ASP A 75 -9.32 -9.93 16.47
CA ASP A 75 -8.92 -10.36 17.80
C ASP A 75 -9.81 -11.48 18.35
N PHE A 76 -11.07 -11.56 17.90
CA PHE A 76 -12.02 -12.63 18.25
C PHE A 76 -12.25 -13.64 17.12
N LYS A 77 -11.53 -13.50 15.99
CA LYS A 77 -11.61 -14.40 14.82
C LYS A 77 -13.06 -14.60 14.33
N LEU A 78 -13.82 -13.51 14.31
CA LEU A 78 -15.23 -13.53 13.94
C LEU A 78 -15.39 -13.85 12.45
N LYS A 79 -16.43 -14.61 12.11
CA LYS A 79 -16.78 -15.00 10.74
C LYS A 79 -18.03 -14.26 10.29
N GLU A 80 -18.30 -14.26 8.98
CA GLU A 80 -19.53 -13.71 8.38
C GLU A 80 -19.61 -12.17 8.32
N TYR A 81 -18.47 -11.49 8.45
CA TYR A 81 -18.36 -10.02 8.38
C TYR A 81 -17.62 -9.53 7.12
N GLU A 82 -17.48 -10.38 6.10
CA GLU A 82 -16.72 -10.08 4.89
C GLU A 82 -17.23 -8.82 4.18
N ALA A 83 -18.55 -8.63 4.09
CA ALA A 83 -19.14 -7.48 3.42
C ALA A 83 -18.74 -6.15 4.11
N GLU A 84 -18.84 -6.10 5.44
CA GLU A 84 -18.46 -4.94 6.25
C GLU A 84 -16.95 -4.68 6.18
N LEU A 85 -16.13 -5.72 6.25
CA LEU A 85 -14.68 -5.62 6.08
C LEU A 85 -14.30 -5.07 4.71
N ILE A 86 -14.95 -5.54 3.64
CA ILE A 86 -14.72 -5.06 2.27
C ILE A 86 -15.14 -3.60 2.15
N ARG A 87 -16.30 -3.20 2.69
CA ARG A 87 -16.72 -1.79 2.70
C ARG A 87 -15.73 -0.90 3.43
N PHE A 88 -15.23 -1.34 4.58
CA PHE A 88 -14.20 -0.60 5.32
C PHE A 88 -12.90 -0.49 4.50
N ALA A 89 -12.45 -1.59 3.89
CA ALA A 89 -11.27 -1.60 3.03
C ALA A 89 -11.41 -0.70 1.80
N GLN A 90 -12.60 -0.62 1.19
CA GLN A 90 -12.90 0.27 0.07
C GLN A 90 -12.89 1.76 0.47
N ALA A 91 -13.31 2.08 1.70
CA ALA A 91 -13.23 3.44 2.23
C ALA A 91 -11.78 3.84 2.59
N HIS A 92 -10.95 2.86 2.96
CA HIS A 92 -9.58 3.06 3.42
C HIS A 92 -8.53 2.21 2.65
N PRO A 93 -8.49 2.22 1.31
CA PRO A 93 -7.74 1.25 0.50
C PRO A 93 -6.21 1.39 0.59
N LYS A 94 -5.74 2.48 1.22
CA LYS A 94 -4.32 2.81 1.42
C LYS A 94 -3.93 2.88 2.91
N ASP A 95 -4.86 2.60 3.82
CA ASP A 95 -4.60 2.57 5.26
C ASP A 95 -4.17 1.16 5.69
N SER A 96 -3.28 1.04 6.68
CA SER A 96 -2.89 -0.23 7.27
C SER A 96 -4.11 -1.03 7.78
N THR A 97 -5.09 -0.35 8.38
CA THR A 97 -6.31 -0.97 8.90
C THR A 97 -7.23 -1.43 7.78
N GLY A 98 -7.33 -0.67 6.70
CA GLY A 98 -8.11 -1.07 5.52
C GLY A 98 -7.48 -2.25 4.78
N VAL A 99 -6.15 -2.29 4.72
CA VAL A 99 -5.41 -3.45 4.19
C VAL A 99 -5.63 -4.69 5.05
N GLU A 100 -5.61 -4.55 6.37
CA GLU A 100 -5.90 -5.65 7.28
C GLU A 100 -7.35 -6.14 7.15
N ALA A 101 -8.31 -5.22 7.03
CA ALA A 101 -9.71 -5.57 6.76
C ALA A 101 -9.85 -6.39 5.48
N MET A 102 -9.16 -5.98 4.41
CA MET A 102 -9.13 -6.74 3.17
C MET A 102 -8.52 -8.14 3.38
N ARG A 103 -7.43 -8.28 4.13
CA ARG A 103 -6.83 -9.60 4.42
C ARG A 103 -7.78 -10.53 5.17
N LEU A 104 -8.48 -10.01 6.18
CA LEU A 104 -9.48 -10.76 6.94
C LEU A 104 -10.64 -11.21 6.05
N ALA A 105 -11.00 -10.41 5.04
CA ALA A 105 -12.04 -10.74 4.07
C ALA A 105 -11.63 -11.77 3.01
N LEU A 106 -10.39 -12.29 2.97
CA LEU A 106 -9.94 -13.29 1.99
C LEU A 106 -10.33 -14.73 2.38
N THR A 107 -11.60 -14.89 2.72
CA THR A 107 -12.31 -16.17 2.91
C THR A 107 -13.00 -16.57 1.60
N GLU A 108 -13.47 -17.81 1.47
CA GLU A 108 -14.22 -18.24 0.27
C GLU A 108 -15.44 -17.36 -0.05
N PRO A 109 -16.31 -16.99 0.93
CA PRO A 109 -17.38 -16.02 0.68
C PRO A 109 -16.85 -14.64 0.28
N GLY A 110 -15.82 -14.15 0.96
CA GLY A 110 -15.28 -12.82 0.70
C GLY A 110 -14.61 -12.70 -0.68
N LEU A 111 -13.94 -13.75 -1.17
CA LEU A 111 -13.41 -13.78 -2.53
C LEU A 111 -14.50 -13.61 -3.59
N LYS A 112 -15.69 -14.19 -3.38
CA LYS A 112 -16.85 -14.00 -4.26
C LYS A 112 -17.34 -12.54 -4.23
N LEU A 113 -17.44 -11.96 -3.04
CA LEU A 113 -17.85 -10.56 -2.86
C LEU A 113 -16.85 -9.58 -3.49
N ILE A 114 -15.54 -9.81 -3.30
CA ILE A 114 -14.46 -9.01 -3.89
C ILE A 114 -14.51 -9.09 -5.42
N SER A 115 -14.67 -10.31 -5.96
CA SER A 115 -14.80 -10.50 -7.41
C SER A 115 -16.01 -9.75 -7.97
N ALA A 116 -17.17 -9.86 -7.30
CA ALA A 116 -18.38 -9.14 -7.68
C ALA A 116 -18.18 -7.61 -7.63
N ALA A 117 -17.53 -7.08 -6.59
CA ALA A 117 -17.25 -5.66 -6.45
C ALA A 117 -16.31 -5.12 -7.56
N ILE A 118 -15.32 -5.89 -7.99
CA ILE A 118 -14.39 -5.50 -9.07
C ILE A 118 -15.05 -5.62 -10.46
N THR A 119 -15.91 -6.63 -10.64
CA THR A 119 -16.59 -6.90 -11.91
C THR A 119 -17.87 -6.10 -12.11
N GLY A 120 -18.43 -5.50 -11.07
CA GLY A 120 -19.61 -4.63 -11.14
C GLY A 120 -19.39 -3.32 -11.91
N ASP A 121 -20.48 -2.56 -12.02
CA ASP A 121 -20.56 -1.32 -12.81
C ASP A 121 -20.09 -0.08 -12.04
N ASP A 122 -20.04 -0.14 -10.70
CA ASP A 122 -19.48 0.94 -9.88
C ASP A 122 -17.95 0.99 -10.05
N THR A 123 -17.51 1.82 -10.98
CA THR A 123 -16.09 2.02 -11.30
C THR A 123 -15.25 2.49 -10.11
N LYS A 124 -15.83 3.26 -9.18
CA LYS A 124 -15.13 3.75 -8.00
C LYS A 124 -14.95 2.60 -7.00
N ALA A 125 -16.01 1.86 -6.70
CA ALA A 125 -15.94 0.70 -5.82
C ALA A 125 -15.01 -0.38 -6.39
N ALA A 126 -15.06 -0.65 -7.70
CA ALA A 126 -14.16 -1.59 -8.35
C ALA A 126 -12.70 -1.17 -8.18
N LEU A 127 -12.38 0.11 -8.40
CA LEU A 127 -11.02 0.64 -8.26
C LEU A 127 -10.52 0.57 -6.82
N THR A 128 -11.31 1.03 -5.83
CA THR A 128 -10.89 1.00 -4.43
C THR A 128 -10.78 -0.42 -3.89
N THR A 129 -11.63 -1.34 -4.34
CA THR A 129 -11.53 -2.78 -4.03
C THR A 129 -10.23 -3.36 -4.58
N ALA A 130 -9.92 -3.12 -5.85
CA ALA A 130 -8.69 -3.62 -6.48
C ALA A 130 -7.44 -3.02 -5.81
N GLN A 131 -7.47 -1.74 -5.43
CA GLN A 131 -6.38 -1.11 -4.67
C GLN A 131 -6.19 -1.75 -3.30
N ALA A 132 -7.27 -1.93 -2.53
CA ALA A 132 -7.19 -2.59 -1.23
C ALA A 132 -6.67 -4.04 -1.35
N LEU A 133 -7.16 -4.79 -2.35
CA LEU A 133 -6.73 -6.16 -2.64
C LEU A 133 -5.24 -6.22 -3.06
N ALA A 134 -4.81 -5.30 -3.93
CA ALA A 134 -3.42 -5.14 -4.32
C ALA A 134 -2.50 -4.87 -3.12
N ASN A 135 -2.96 -4.05 -2.18
CA ASN A 135 -2.19 -3.68 -0.99
C ASN A 135 -2.18 -4.78 0.08
N ALA A 136 -3.17 -5.66 0.10
CA ALA A 136 -3.20 -6.85 0.95
C ALA A 136 -2.07 -7.83 0.65
N GLN A 137 -1.55 -7.86 -0.59
CA GLN A 137 -0.42 -8.70 -1.02
C GLN A 137 -0.59 -10.18 -0.66
N SER A 138 -1.82 -10.69 -0.79
CA SER A 138 -2.16 -12.06 -0.45
C SER A 138 -2.25 -12.93 -1.71
N PRO A 139 -1.64 -14.13 -1.72
CA PRO A 139 -1.75 -15.08 -2.85
C PRO A 139 -3.19 -15.41 -3.24
N LYS A 140 -4.13 -15.38 -2.28
CA LYS A 140 -5.57 -15.64 -2.55
C LYS A 140 -6.22 -14.58 -3.44
N GLY A 141 -5.71 -13.34 -3.41
CA GLY A 141 -6.24 -12.22 -4.20
C GLY A 141 -5.64 -12.13 -5.61
N GLU A 142 -4.49 -12.76 -5.84
CA GLU A 142 -3.75 -12.66 -7.11
C GLU A 142 -4.56 -13.11 -8.33
N PRO A 143 -5.33 -14.22 -8.30
CA PRO A 143 -6.14 -14.62 -9.45
C PRO A 143 -7.17 -13.57 -9.87
N ILE A 144 -7.78 -12.88 -8.89
CA ILE A 144 -8.77 -11.82 -9.16
C ILE A 144 -8.09 -10.62 -9.83
N LEU A 145 -6.93 -10.19 -9.30
CA LEU A 145 -6.16 -9.09 -9.89
C LEU A 145 -5.66 -9.45 -11.30
N LEU A 146 -5.20 -10.68 -11.52
CA LEU A 146 -4.71 -11.12 -12.82
C LEU A 146 -5.82 -11.12 -13.87
N ASN A 147 -6.99 -11.68 -13.52
CA ASN A 147 -8.16 -11.64 -14.40
C ASN A 147 -8.60 -10.20 -14.71
N THR A 148 -8.53 -9.32 -13.71
CA THR A 148 -8.84 -7.90 -13.88
C THR A 148 -7.86 -7.24 -14.86
N ALA A 149 -6.54 -7.48 -14.72
CA ALA A 149 -5.53 -6.90 -15.60
C ALA A 149 -5.71 -7.35 -17.07
N LYS A 150 -6.04 -8.63 -17.29
CA LYS A 150 -6.25 -9.24 -18.61
C LYS A 150 -7.52 -8.76 -19.32
N TYR A 151 -8.54 -8.31 -18.59
CA TYR A 151 -9.84 -8.02 -19.18
C TYR A 151 -9.90 -6.60 -19.77
N ASP A 152 -9.68 -6.50 -21.08
CA ASP A 152 -9.56 -5.24 -21.84
C ASP A 152 -10.77 -4.30 -21.75
N LYS A 153 -11.97 -4.84 -21.53
CA LYS A 153 -13.21 -4.06 -21.37
C LYS A 153 -13.28 -3.27 -20.06
N LYS A 154 -12.40 -3.53 -19.09
CA LYS A 154 -12.36 -2.77 -17.83
C LYS A 154 -11.56 -1.46 -17.99
N PRO A 155 -11.88 -0.42 -17.22
CA PRO A 155 -11.14 0.84 -17.28
C PRO A 155 -9.64 0.65 -17.08
N LEU A 156 -8.83 1.35 -17.89
CA LEU A 156 -7.36 1.27 -17.84
C LEU A 156 -6.82 1.51 -16.42
N ALA A 157 -7.38 2.47 -15.68
CA ALA A 157 -6.97 2.78 -14.31
C ALA A 157 -7.14 1.58 -13.35
N LEU A 158 -8.23 0.82 -13.50
CA LEU A 158 -8.49 -0.38 -12.70
C LEU A 158 -7.52 -1.51 -13.06
N ARG A 159 -7.32 -1.73 -14.37
CA ARG A 159 -6.37 -2.73 -14.88
C ARG A 159 -4.93 -2.42 -14.45
N ALA A 160 -4.53 -1.15 -14.51
CA ALA A 160 -3.23 -0.68 -14.05
C ALA A 160 -3.04 -0.85 -12.54
N ALA A 161 -4.08 -0.59 -11.73
CA ALA A 161 -4.04 -0.86 -10.29
C ALA A 161 -3.79 -2.34 -10.00
N ALA A 162 -4.42 -3.24 -10.77
CA ALA A 162 -4.22 -4.67 -10.63
C ALA A 162 -2.79 -5.11 -11.01
N VAL A 163 -2.24 -4.60 -12.12
CA VAL A 163 -0.85 -4.83 -12.52
C VAL A 163 0.13 -4.37 -11.43
N ASN A 164 -0.03 -3.15 -10.93
CA ASN A 164 0.83 -2.61 -9.87
C ASN A 164 0.73 -3.42 -8.58
N GLY A 165 -0.44 -3.98 -8.27
CA GLY A 165 -0.64 -4.87 -7.13
C GLY A 165 0.08 -6.20 -7.26
N LEU A 166 -0.10 -6.87 -8.40
CA LEU A 166 0.55 -8.14 -8.70
C LEU A 166 2.07 -8.04 -8.68
N ALA A 167 2.63 -6.91 -9.12
CA ALA A 167 4.07 -6.67 -9.09
C ALA A 167 4.67 -6.59 -7.67
N LYS A 168 3.84 -6.45 -6.62
CA LYS A 168 4.31 -6.40 -5.22
C LYS A 168 4.65 -7.79 -4.65
N SER A 169 4.18 -8.88 -5.26
CA SER A 169 4.48 -10.26 -4.83
C SER A 169 5.21 -11.05 -5.92
N LYS A 170 6.03 -12.03 -5.52
CA LYS A 170 6.84 -12.82 -6.47
C LYS A 170 5.97 -13.63 -7.42
N THR A 171 4.93 -14.26 -6.86
CA THR A 171 3.95 -15.08 -7.59
C THR A 171 3.11 -14.23 -8.55
N GLY A 172 2.62 -13.08 -8.09
CA GLY A 172 1.89 -12.13 -8.93
C GLY A 172 2.74 -11.56 -10.07
N ALA A 173 3.98 -11.17 -9.79
CA ALA A 173 4.90 -10.65 -10.79
C ALA A 173 5.27 -11.72 -11.83
N ALA A 174 5.50 -12.96 -11.41
CA ALA A 174 5.72 -14.09 -12.32
C ALA A 174 4.48 -14.38 -13.19
N ALA A 175 3.28 -14.28 -12.61
CA ALA A 175 2.03 -14.46 -13.36
C ALA A 175 1.84 -13.38 -14.43
N LEU A 176 2.21 -12.13 -14.14
CA LEU A 176 2.20 -11.04 -15.12
C LEU A 176 3.17 -11.30 -16.28
N ILE A 177 4.39 -11.77 -16.00
CA ILE A 177 5.35 -12.14 -17.05
C ILE A 177 4.77 -13.22 -17.96
N LYS A 178 4.16 -14.25 -17.38
CA LYS A 178 3.52 -15.34 -18.14
C LYS A 178 2.36 -14.83 -18.99
N ALA A 179 1.48 -13.99 -18.44
CA ALA A 179 0.35 -13.41 -19.17
C ALA A 179 0.84 -12.51 -20.33
N ALA A 180 1.91 -11.74 -20.11
CA ALA A 180 2.52 -10.92 -21.15
C ALA A 180 3.14 -11.76 -22.28
N GLN A 181 3.86 -12.83 -21.95
CA GLN A 181 4.41 -13.78 -22.93
C GLN A 181 3.33 -14.46 -23.77
N ALA A 182 2.17 -14.73 -23.15
CA ALA A 182 1.01 -15.31 -23.83
C ALA A 182 0.18 -14.30 -24.63
N GLY A 183 0.56 -13.01 -24.65
CA GLY A 183 -0.20 -11.96 -25.35
C GLY A 183 -1.56 -11.64 -24.71
N GLU A 184 -1.79 -12.05 -23.47
CA GLU A 184 -3.05 -11.86 -22.76
C GLU A 184 -3.15 -10.52 -22.02
N LEU A 185 -2.05 -9.77 -21.99
CA LEU A 185 -2.00 -8.43 -21.42
C LEU A 185 -2.11 -7.40 -22.55
N GLY A 186 -3.14 -6.56 -22.50
CA GLY A 186 -3.33 -5.51 -23.51
C GLY A 186 -2.12 -4.57 -23.62
N ALA A 187 -1.83 -4.12 -24.85
CA ALA A 187 -0.67 -3.27 -25.14
C ALA A 187 -0.68 -1.94 -24.37
N ASP A 188 -1.87 -1.47 -23.98
CA ASP A 188 -2.09 -0.31 -23.13
C ASP A 188 -1.52 -0.47 -21.71
N LEU A 189 -1.26 -1.70 -21.26
CA LEU A 189 -0.63 -2.01 -19.99
C LEU A 189 0.88 -2.28 -20.09
N ASN A 190 1.45 -2.38 -21.29
CA ASN A 190 2.89 -2.67 -21.47
C ASN A 190 3.76 -1.69 -20.69
N PHE A 191 3.35 -0.42 -20.69
CA PHE A 191 4.01 0.63 -19.94
C PHE A 191 3.98 0.38 -18.42
N THR A 192 2.77 0.21 -17.88
CA THR A 192 2.55 -0.03 -16.44
C THR A 192 3.25 -1.31 -15.98
N ALA A 193 3.07 -2.41 -16.72
CA ALA A 193 3.68 -3.70 -16.43
C ALA A 193 5.21 -3.63 -16.53
N GLY A 194 5.74 -2.99 -17.57
CA GLY A 194 7.17 -2.80 -17.73
C GLY A 194 7.78 -2.01 -16.56
N ASN A 195 7.16 -0.89 -16.17
CA ASN A 195 7.65 -0.10 -15.04
C ASN A 195 7.58 -0.87 -13.72
N ALA A 196 6.43 -1.48 -13.44
CA ALA A 196 6.24 -2.24 -12.21
C ALA A 196 7.21 -3.43 -12.15
N LEU A 197 7.30 -4.23 -13.21
CA LEU A 197 8.07 -5.49 -13.24
C LEU A 197 9.58 -5.30 -13.40
N ARG A 198 10.07 -4.25 -14.09
CA ARG A 198 11.51 -3.98 -14.14
C ARG A 198 12.07 -3.50 -12.80
N SER A 199 11.22 -2.89 -11.98
CA SER A 199 11.59 -2.37 -10.65
C SER A 199 11.51 -3.42 -9.52
N VAL A 200 11.03 -4.63 -9.80
CA VAL A 200 10.93 -5.67 -8.77
C VAL A 200 12.31 -6.19 -8.37
N ARG A 201 12.43 -6.62 -7.11
CA ARG A 201 13.68 -7.13 -6.55
C ARG A 201 14.13 -8.47 -7.11
N TRP A 202 13.23 -9.28 -7.69
CA TRP A 202 13.56 -10.61 -8.20
C TRP A 202 14.26 -10.50 -9.56
N LYS A 203 15.53 -10.91 -9.62
CA LYS A 203 16.39 -10.66 -10.79
C LYS A 203 15.91 -11.37 -12.05
N GLU A 204 15.36 -12.57 -11.91
CA GLU A 204 14.82 -13.35 -13.03
C GLU A 204 13.61 -12.63 -13.65
N ILE A 205 12.71 -12.12 -12.80
CA ILE A 205 11.50 -11.42 -13.22
C ILE A 205 11.85 -10.06 -13.85
N SER A 206 12.70 -9.26 -13.20
CA SER A 206 13.13 -7.97 -13.77
C SER A 206 13.88 -8.12 -15.10
N THR A 207 14.68 -9.19 -15.26
CA THR A 207 15.37 -9.51 -16.52
C THR A 207 14.38 -9.94 -17.61
N ALA A 208 13.40 -10.79 -17.29
CA ALA A 208 12.34 -11.16 -18.23
C ALA A 208 11.50 -9.93 -18.64
N ALA A 209 11.16 -9.08 -17.66
CA ALA A 209 10.43 -7.83 -17.88
C ALA A 209 11.19 -6.90 -18.83
N ALA A 210 12.52 -6.76 -18.68
CA ALA A 210 13.33 -5.91 -19.56
C ALA A 210 13.34 -6.40 -21.01
N LYS A 211 13.19 -7.72 -21.26
CA LYS A 211 13.08 -8.29 -22.61
C LYS A 211 11.69 -8.09 -23.21
N LEU A 212 10.64 -8.34 -22.42
CA LEU A 212 9.24 -8.28 -22.88
C LEU A 212 8.72 -6.84 -22.99
N PHE A 213 9.12 -6.02 -22.05
CA PHE A 213 8.83 -4.60 -21.97
C PHE A 213 10.17 -3.88 -21.98
N PRO A 214 10.78 -3.67 -23.16
CA PRO A 214 11.93 -2.80 -23.24
C PRO A 214 11.59 -1.47 -22.55
N ALA A 215 12.56 -0.90 -21.84
CA ALA A 215 12.37 0.42 -21.27
C ALA A 215 11.86 1.33 -22.40
N PRO A 216 10.77 2.07 -22.19
CA PRO A 216 10.32 3.02 -23.20
C PRO A 216 11.52 3.89 -23.51
N GLN A 217 11.97 3.88 -24.77
CA GLN A 217 13.06 4.75 -25.19
C GLN A 217 12.43 6.15 -25.18
N GLY A 218 12.70 6.97 -24.17
CA GLY A 218 12.21 8.36 -24.00
C GLY A 218 11.54 8.99 -25.21
N LEU A 219 10.26 8.72 -25.50
CA LEU A 219 9.57 9.13 -26.73
C LEU A 219 10.48 9.17 -28.01
N GLY A 220 11.46 8.27 -28.11
CA GLY A 220 12.42 8.15 -29.21
C GLY A 220 13.66 9.08 -29.23
N GLN A 221 14.02 9.83 -28.19
CA GLN A 221 15.14 10.80 -28.26
C GLN A 221 16.27 10.51 -27.27
N ALA A 222 17.52 10.47 -27.78
CA ALA A 222 18.70 10.49 -26.93
C ALA A 222 18.74 11.79 -26.11
N LEU A 223 19.00 11.68 -24.81
CA LEU A 223 19.14 12.87 -23.96
C LEU A 223 20.39 13.66 -24.36
N PRO A 224 20.27 14.99 -24.55
CA PRO A 224 21.44 15.86 -24.63
C PRO A 224 22.32 15.71 -23.37
N PRO A 225 23.61 16.08 -23.45
CA PRO A 225 24.47 16.16 -22.27
C PRO A 225 23.81 17.01 -21.17
N LEU A 226 24.01 16.64 -19.91
CA LEU A 226 23.38 17.32 -18.76
C LEU A 226 23.55 18.84 -18.79
N ALA A 227 24.74 19.33 -19.15
CA ALA A 227 25.00 20.77 -19.28
C ALA A 227 24.08 21.47 -20.29
N LYS A 228 23.70 20.79 -21.40
CA LYS A 228 22.73 21.32 -22.36
C LYS A 228 21.32 21.31 -21.79
N LEU A 229 20.92 20.22 -21.15
CA LEU A 229 19.58 20.10 -20.53
C LEU A 229 19.34 21.20 -19.50
N VAL A 230 20.32 21.47 -18.64
CA VAL A 230 20.27 22.52 -17.61
C VAL A 230 20.10 23.91 -18.21
N ALA A 231 20.75 24.18 -19.34
CA ALA A 231 20.70 25.46 -20.04
C ALA A 231 19.40 25.66 -20.84
N MET A 232 18.64 24.60 -21.11
CA MET A 232 17.37 24.70 -21.83
C MET A 232 16.31 25.43 -21.00
N LYS A 233 15.46 26.20 -21.68
CA LYS A 233 14.30 26.84 -21.07
C LYS A 233 13.16 25.83 -21.00
N GLY A 234 12.59 25.65 -19.81
CA GLY A 234 11.41 24.80 -19.61
C GLY A 234 10.14 25.59 -19.33
N ASP A 235 9.01 24.94 -19.55
CA ASP A 235 7.67 25.39 -19.22
C ASP A 235 7.20 24.76 -17.90
N THR A 236 6.88 25.59 -16.92
CA THR A 236 6.44 25.12 -15.59
C THR A 236 5.06 24.44 -15.64
N ALA A 237 4.13 24.95 -16.43
CA ALA A 237 2.77 24.41 -16.54
C ALA A 237 2.77 23.07 -17.28
N ASN A 238 3.63 22.92 -18.31
CA ASN A 238 3.82 21.63 -18.94
C ASN A 238 4.53 20.65 -17.99
N GLY A 239 5.54 21.11 -17.26
CA GLY A 239 6.25 20.32 -16.26
C GLY A 239 5.34 19.73 -15.18
N GLU A 240 4.36 20.49 -14.70
CA GLU A 240 3.34 20.01 -13.76
C GLU A 240 2.51 18.86 -14.37
N LYS A 241 1.99 19.05 -15.60
CA LYS A 241 1.20 18.02 -16.30
C LYS A 241 2.01 16.72 -16.46
N VAL A 242 3.26 16.89 -16.85
CA VAL A 242 4.21 15.81 -17.04
C VAL A 242 4.48 15.08 -15.71
N PHE A 243 4.68 15.79 -14.61
CA PHE A 243 4.88 15.17 -13.29
C PHE A 243 3.67 14.32 -12.85
N PHE A 244 2.45 14.80 -13.08
CA PHE A 244 1.22 14.14 -12.65
C PHE A 244 0.67 13.11 -13.65
N ARG A 245 1.21 13.01 -14.87
CA ARG A 245 0.72 12.01 -15.83
C ARG A 245 1.08 10.59 -15.36
N PRO A 246 0.17 9.61 -15.53
CA PRO A 246 0.42 8.23 -15.13
C PRO A 246 1.71 7.62 -15.71
N GLN A 247 2.07 8.03 -16.93
CA GLN A 247 3.25 7.52 -17.61
C GLN A 247 4.55 7.95 -16.91
N SER A 248 4.66 9.17 -16.41
CA SER A 248 5.91 9.60 -15.75
C SER A 248 6.08 8.99 -14.35
N ALA A 249 5.02 8.43 -13.78
CA ALA A 249 4.99 7.71 -12.51
C ALA A 249 5.47 8.50 -11.27
N CYS A 250 5.89 9.76 -11.40
CA CYS A 250 6.42 10.57 -10.30
C CYS A 250 5.39 10.70 -9.16
N ALA A 251 4.15 11.03 -9.50
CA ALA A 251 3.05 11.17 -8.53
C ALA A 251 2.58 9.85 -7.90
N THR A 252 3.08 8.69 -8.36
CA THR A 252 2.80 7.39 -7.73
C THR A 252 3.63 7.16 -6.46
N CYS A 253 4.70 7.94 -6.29
CA CYS A 253 5.58 7.87 -5.13
C CYS A 253 5.76 9.22 -4.43
N HIS A 254 5.66 10.33 -5.13
CA HIS A 254 5.92 11.66 -4.58
C HIS A 254 4.64 12.48 -4.43
N GLN A 255 4.62 13.31 -3.38
CA GLN A 255 3.57 14.28 -3.12
C GLN A 255 4.06 15.71 -3.41
N VAL A 256 3.24 16.49 -4.11
CA VAL A 256 3.39 17.95 -4.28
C VAL A 256 2.07 18.60 -3.90
N ASP A 257 2.11 19.58 -3.00
CA ASP A 257 0.94 20.32 -2.50
C ASP A 257 -0.24 19.40 -2.14
N GLY A 258 0.04 18.32 -1.40
CA GLY A 258 -0.96 17.32 -1.00
C GLY A 258 -1.37 16.31 -2.08
N LYS A 259 -1.04 16.56 -3.36
CA LYS A 259 -1.39 15.67 -4.49
C LYS A 259 -0.31 14.63 -4.75
N GLY A 260 -0.72 13.38 -5.00
CA GLY A 260 0.17 12.24 -5.22
C GLY A 260 0.15 11.25 -4.07
N ILE A 261 1.23 10.48 -3.91
CA ILE A 261 1.36 9.48 -2.84
C ILE A 261 2.51 9.89 -1.92
N ASP A 262 2.30 9.81 -0.61
CA ASP A 262 3.32 10.07 0.41
C ASP A 262 4.14 8.80 0.65
N PHE A 263 4.97 8.41 -0.32
CA PHE A 263 5.86 7.26 -0.21
C PHE A 263 7.33 7.70 -0.21
N GLY A 264 7.76 8.38 -1.28
CA GLY A 264 9.04 9.05 -1.40
C GLY A 264 9.03 10.47 -0.80
N PRO A 265 10.16 11.19 -0.91
CA PRO A 265 10.27 12.56 -0.43
C PRO A 265 9.16 13.48 -0.94
N LYS A 266 8.58 14.30 -0.05
CA LYS A 266 7.67 15.38 -0.46
C LYS A 266 8.44 16.42 -1.27
N LEU A 267 7.86 16.85 -2.39
CA LEU A 267 8.54 17.69 -3.37
C LEU A 267 8.04 19.14 -3.41
N SER A 268 7.02 19.52 -2.62
CA SER A 268 6.43 20.87 -2.63
C SER A 268 7.42 22.02 -2.32
N GLY A 269 8.60 21.72 -1.79
CA GLY A 269 9.67 22.69 -1.54
C GLY A 269 11.03 22.23 -2.08
N ILE A 270 11.07 21.32 -3.05
CA ILE A 270 12.33 20.72 -3.49
C ILE A 270 13.26 21.74 -4.16
N GLY A 271 12.71 22.77 -4.81
CA GLY A 271 13.47 23.81 -5.49
C GLY A 271 14.27 24.75 -4.57
N THR A 272 14.06 24.72 -3.25
CA THR A 272 14.95 25.38 -2.28
C THR A 272 16.07 24.47 -1.80
N LYS A 273 15.92 23.15 -1.94
CA LYS A 273 16.88 22.15 -1.45
C LYS A 273 17.87 21.74 -2.53
N LEU A 274 17.41 21.61 -3.77
CA LEU A 274 18.20 21.10 -4.88
C LEU A 274 18.21 22.07 -6.06
N GLY A 275 19.39 22.32 -6.62
CA GLY A 275 19.54 22.96 -7.93
C GLY A 275 19.10 22.03 -9.07
N LYS A 276 18.97 22.57 -10.29
CA LYS A 276 18.49 21.82 -11.45
C LYS A 276 19.36 20.59 -11.75
N GLU A 277 20.67 20.74 -11.67
CA GLU A 277 21.66 19.68 -11.88
C GLU A 277 21.42 18.50 -10.93
N ALA A 278 21.22 18.80 -9.64
CA ALA A 278 20.96 17.78 -8.62
C ALA A 278 19.58 17.12 -8.81
N LEU A 279 18.58 17.87 -9.26
CA LEU A 279 17.28 17.31 -9.63
C LEU A 279 17.39 16.35 -10.81
N TYR A 280 18.13 16.71 -11.86
CA TYR A 280 18.40 15.82 -12.98
C TYR A 280 19.11 14.55 -12.52
N LEU A 281 20.19 14.68 -11.75
CA LEU A 281 20.95 13.54 -11.24
C LEU A 281 20.07 12.60 -10.41
N SER A 282 19.19 13.17 -9.57
CA SER A 282 18.25 12.38 -8.74
C SER A 282 17.27 11.55 -9.58
N ILE A 283 16.93 12.00 -10.80
CA ILE A 283 16.02 11.29 -11.71
C ILE A 283 16.77 10.31 -12.61
N LEU A 284 17.93 10.72 -13.12
CA LEU A 284 18.73 9.95 -14.06
C LEU A 284 19.48 8.81 -13.36
N GLU A 285 19.94 9.05 -12.14
CA GLU A 285 20.69 8.10 -11.31
C GLU A 285 20.19 8.12 -9.85
N PRO A 286 18.98 7.61 -9.60
CA PRO A 286 18.34 7.69 -8.27
C PRO A 286 19.09 6.93 -7.17
N SER A 287 20.01 6.02 -7.51
CA SER A 287 20.83 5.29 -6.53
C SER A 287 22.16 5.97 -6.20
N ALA A 288 22.58 7.01 -6.94
CA ALA A 288 23.82 7.74 -6.62
C ALA A 288 23.70 8.59 -5.35
N GLY A 289 22.48 8.95 -4.96
CA GLY A 289 22.23 9.77 -3.77
C GLY A 289 20.85 9.48 -3.19
N ILE A 290 20.78 8.54 -2.25
CA ILE A 290 19.54 8.22 -1.54
C ILE A 290 19.37 9.23 -0.40
N SER A 291 18.21 9.89 -0.36
CA SER A 291 17.90 10.85 0.71
C SER A 291 17.82 10.14 2.06
N PHE A 292 18.38 10.76 3.10
CA PHE A 292 18.32 10.25 4.46
C PHE A 292 16.87 9.98 4.89
N GLY A 293 16.62 8.81 5.48
CA GLY A 293 15.28 8.38 5.90
C GLY A 293 14.41 7.86 4.75
N TYR A 294 14.97 7.68 3.55
CA TYR A 294 14.32 7.03 2.39
C TYR A 294 15.11 5.83 1.88
N GLU A 295 16.01 5.29 2.70
CA GLU A 295 16.74 4.06 2.41
C GLU A 295 15.78 2.88 2.29
N ALA A 296 16.04 2.03 1.31
CA ALA A 296 15.27 0.81 1.12
C ALA A 296 15.69 -0.24 2.14
N TRP A 297 14.72 -0.81 2.85
CA TRP A 297 14.92 -1.89 3.82
C TRP A 297 14.10 -3.11 3.45
N LEU A 298 14.77 -4.25 3.38
CA LEU A 298 14.16 -5.57 3.27
C LEU A 298 14.15 -6.22 4.65
N LEU A 299 12.96 -6.54 5.16
CA LEU A 299 12.75 -7.36 6.34
C LEU A 299 12.39 -8.78 5.90
N ASN A 300 13.16 -9.76 6.35
CA ASN A 300 12.79 -11.16 6.27
C ASN A 300 12.12 -11.52 7.60
N LEU A 301 10.91 -12.06 7.54
CA LEU A 301 10.13 -12.46 8.70
C LEU A 301 10.28 -13.96 8.94
N LYS A 302 10.21 -14.39 10.22
CA LYS A 302 10.37 -15.80 10.63
C LYS A 302 9.33 -16.76 10.04
N ASN A 303 8.21 -16.22 9.54
CA ASN A 303 7.19 -16.99 8.84
C ASN A 303 7.49 -17.17 7.34
N GLY A 304 8.67 -16.76 6.87
CA GLY A 304 9.09 -16.81 5.47
C GLY A 304 8.57 -15.68 4.59
N ALA A 305 7.80 -14.73 5.14
CA ALA A 305 7.36 -13.56 4.40
C ALA A 305 8.46 -12.48 4.35
N GLU A 306 8.41 -11.64 3.32
CA GLU A 306 9.33 -10.52 3.15
C GLU A 306 8.54 -9.21 3.10
N ALA A 307 9.08 -8.16 3.72
CA ALA A 307 8.53 -6.81 3.62
C ALA A 307 9.62 -5.84 3.12
N LEU A 308 9.34 -5.11 2.04
CA LEU A 308 10.24 -4.11 1.47
C LEU A 308 9.61 -2.73 1.57
N GLY A 309 10.35 -1.78 2.14
CA GLY A 309 9.88 -0.41 2.28
C GLY A 309 10.94 0.51 2.87
N VAL A 310 10.49 1.67 3.32
CA VAL A 310 11.28 2.67 4.05
C VAL A 310 10.95 2.57 5.53
N ILE A 311 11.94 2.47 6.41
CA ILE A 311 11.69 2.49 7.86
C ILE A 311 11.26 3.90 8.27
N THR A 312 10.05 4.02 8.82
CA THR A 312 9.51 5.29 9.34
C THR A 312 9.53 5.39 10.85
N SER A 313 9.61 4.24 11.53
CA SER A 313 9.82 4.14 12.97
C SER A 313 10.52 2.81 13.28
N SER A 314 11.46 2.83 14.22
CA SER A 314 12.14 1.64 14.72
C SER A 314 12.35 1.78 16.22
N THR A 315 11.77 0.86 17.00
CA THR A 315 11.93 0.75 18.45
C THR A 315 12.43 -0.66 18.80
N ASP A 316 12.70 -0.92 20.07
CA ASP A 316 13.09 -2.26 20.52
C ASP A 316 11.96 -3.30 20.30
N ALA A 317 10.69 -2.86 20.34
CA ALA A 317 9.52 -3.74 20.24
C ALA A 317 9.02 -3.93 18.80
N GLU A 318 9.11 -2.89 17.97
CA GLU A 318 8.51 -2.88 16.63
C GLU A 318 9.26 -2.02 15.62
N VAL A 319 9.12 -2.41 14.35
CA VAL A 319 9.59 -1.66 13.17
C VAL A 319 8.40 -1.37 12.28
N THR A 320 8.22 -0.09 11.92
CA THR A 320 7.20 0.35 10.98
C THR A 320 7.84 0.67 9.64
N LEU A 321 7.46 -0.08 8.61
CA LEU A 321 7.83 0.17 7.22
C LEU A 321 6.73 0.94 6.52
N ARG A 322 7.10 1.94 5.75
CA ARG A 322 6.25 2.46 4.68
C ARG A 322 6.56 1.69 3.40
N VAL A 323 5.57 1.00 2.85
CA VAL A 323 5.71 0.18 1.63
C VAL A 323 5.28 0.93 0.38
N PRO A 324 5.72 0.52 -0.83
CA PRO A 324 5.31 1.14 -2.09
C PRO A 324 3.78 1.29 -2.21
N GLY A 325 3.34 2.51 -2.47
CA GLY A 325 1.92 2.92 -2.41
C GLY A 325 1.55 3.76 -1.19
N GLY A 326 2.50 4.03 -0.28
CA GLY A 326 2.36 4.98 0.84
C GLY A 326 1.78 4.39 2.12
N ILE A 327 1.66 3.06 2.20
CA ILE A 327 1.02 2.35 3.31
C ILE A 327 2.06 2.05 4.37
N SER A 328 1.73 2.23 5.65
CA SER A 328 2.60 1.82 6.74
C SER A 328 2.21 0.44 7.26
N THR A 329 3.17 -0.47 7.40
CA THR A 329 3.00 -1.79 8.01
C THR A 329 3.95 -1.92 9.19
N THR A 330 3.40 -2.31 10.34
CA THR A 330 4.18 -2.48 11.57
C THR A 330 4.43 -3.96 11.82
N HIS A 331 5.70 -4.29 12.09
CA HIS A 331 6.17 -5.63 12.35
C HIS A 331 6.82 -5.66 13.73
N LYS A 332 6.48 -6.66 14.56
CA LYS A 332 7.15 -6.83 15.85
C LYS A 332 8.59 -7.25 15.61
N THR A 333 9.53 -6.68 16.35
CA THR A 333 10.96 -7.03 16.25
C THR A 333 11.18 -8.52 16.50
N ALA A 334 10.39 -9.14 17.38
CA ALA A 334 10.42 -10.58 17.65
C ALA A 334 10.06 -11.47 16.45
N ASP A 335 9.31 -10.95 15.46
CA ASP A 335 8.87 -11.68 14.26
C ASP A 335 9.84 -11.47 13.07
N ILE A 336 10.79 -10.54 13.19
CA ILE A 336 11.80 -10.24 12.17
C ILE A 336 12.98 -11.19 12.37
N GLU A 337 13.33 -11.91 11.30
CA GLU A 337 14.50 -12.78 11.25
C GLU A 337 15.76 -11.97 10.89
N SER A 338 15.67 -11.12 9.88
CA SER A 338 16.77 -10.23 9.49
C SER A 338 16.25 -8.94 8.85
N ARG A 339 17.07 -7.89 8.94
CA ARG A 339 16.85 -6.62 8.26
C ARG A 339 18.08 -6.28 7.43
N THR A 340 17.86 -5.92 6.17
CA THR A 340 18.92 -5.60 5.22
C THR A 340 18.60 -4.27 4.56
N GLN A 341 19.49 -3.29 4.72
CA GLN A 341 19.45 -2.07 3.92
C GLN A 341 19.94 -2.39 2.50
N LEU A 342 19.14 -2.05 1.49
CA LEU A 342 19.53 -2.27 0.11
C LEU A 342 20.38 -1.09 -0.40
N PRO A 343 21.40 -1.36 -1.23
CA PRO A 343 22.25 -0.31 -1.81
C PRO A 343 21.55 0.46 -2.95
N THR A 344 20.40 -0.01 -3.42
CA THR A 344 19.65 0.57 -4.53
C THR A 344 18.46 1.38 -4.01
N SER A 345 18.18 2.51 -4.67
CA SER A 345 16.99 3.32 -4.39
C SER A 345 15.70 2.55 -4.70
N ILE A 346 14.63 2.85 -3.95
CA ILE A 346 13.27 2.39 -4.31
C ILE A 346 12.74 3.17 -5.52
N MET A 347 13.24 4.38 -5.78
CA MET A 347 12.92 5.11 -7.00
C MET A 347 13.53 4.37 -8.20
N PRO A 348 12.70 3.85 -9.14
CA PRO A 348 13.23 3.07 -10.24
C PRO A 348 14.09 3.92 -11.18
N PRO A 349 15.21 3.39 -11.72
CA PRO A 349 15.95 4.06 -12.77
C PRO A 349 15.15 4.08 -14.08
N GLY A 350 15.45 5.02 -14.98
CA GLY A 350 14.87 5.06 -16.32
C GLY A 350 13.53 5.79 -16.44
N LEU A 351 13.09 6.50 -15.40
CA LEU A 351 11.83 7.28 -15.43
C LEU A 351 11.84 8.41 -16.47
N GLN A 352 13.01 8.97 -16.77
CA GLN A 352 13.21 9.95 -17.85
C GLN A 352 12.83 9.41 -19.23
N ALA A 353 12.87 8.09 -19.40
CA ALA A 353 12.60 7.40 -20.65
C ALA A 353 11.09 7.35 -20.98
N THR A 354 10.27 8.01 -20.16
CA THR A 354 8.83 8.20 -20.36
C THR A 354 8.51 9.58 -20.96
N MET A 355 9.55 10.34 -21.30
CA MET A 355 9.48 11.78 -21.56
C MET A 355 10.37 12.15 -22.76
N THR A 356 10.01 13.19 -23.50
CA THR A 356 10.97 13.84 -24.40
C THR A 356 12.02 14.61 -23.60
N PRO A 357 13.19 14.94 -24.17
CA PRO A 357 14.15 15.84 -23.55
C PRO A 357 13.53 17.17 -23.11
N GLN A 358 12.62 17.75 -23.91
CA GLN A 358 11.94 18.99 -23.54
C GLN A 358 10.97 18.78 -22.37
N GLU A 359 10.20 17.70 -22.34
CA GLU A 359 9.32 17.39 -21.22
C GLU A 359 10.09 17.14 -19.92
N LEU A 360 11.28 16.55 -20.00
CA LEU A 360 12.18 16.41 -18.85
C LEU A 360 12.66 17.79 -18.37
N VAL A 361 13.03 18.70 -19.27
CA VAL A 361 13.39 20.09 -18.94
C VAL A 361 12.23 20.85 -18.30
N ASP A 362 11.02 20.69 -18.84
CA ASP A 362 9.80 21.27 -18.32
C ASP A 362 9.53 20.76 -16.90
N MET A 363 9.63 19.44 -16.69
CA MET A 363 9.45 18.82 -15.37
C MET A 363 10.49 19.33 -14.36
N ILE A 364 11.76 19.40 -14.73
CA ILE A 364 12.81 19.94 -13.84
C ILE A 364 12.57 21.42 -13.55
N THR A 365 12.10 22.18 -14.53
CA THR A 365 11.74 23.59 -14.35
C THR A 365 10.57 23.75 -13.38
N TYR A 366 9.56 22.87 -13.48
CA TYR A 366 8.48 22.79 -12.51
C TYR A 366 8.99 22.46 -11.10
N LEU A 367 9.78 21.40 -10.93
CA LEU A 367 10.35 21.04 -9.62
C LEU A 367 11.22 22.14 -9.02
N ALA A 368 12.03 22.82 -9.83
CA ALA A 368 12.84 23.95 -9.40
C ALA A 368 12.00 25.19 -9.01
N SER A 369 10.78 25.31 -9.54
CA SER A 369 9.84 26.37 -9.16
C SER A 369 9.16 26.11 -7.81
N LEU A 370 9.13 24.86 -7.33
CA LEU A 370 8.53 24.47 -6.06
C LEU A 370 9.41 24.91 -4.89
N LYS A 371 9.24 26.17 -4.47
CA LYS A 371 10.04 26.77 -3.39
C LYS A 371 9.37 26.73 -2.01
N GLN A 372 8.06 26.55 -1.97
CA GLN A 372 7.29 26.47 -0.74
C GLN A 372 6.05 25.61 -0.97
N ALA A 373 5.69 24.80 0.02
CA ALA A 373 4.42 24.07 -0.02
C ALA A 373 3.26 25.07 -0.01
N LYS A 374 2.31 24.90 -0.93
CA LYS A 374 1.03 25.59 -0.81
C LYS A 374 0.28 25.04 0.40
N PRO A 375 -0.34 25.91 1.22
CA PRO A 375 -1.04 25.50 2.43
C PRO A 375 -2.20 24.54 2.16
#